data_AF-A0A4P2PX22-F1
#
_entry.id   AF-A0A4P2PX22-F1
#
_cell.length_a   1.000
_cell.length_b   1.000
_cell.length_c   1.000
_cell.angle_alpha   90.00
_cell.angle_beta   90.00
_cell.angle_gamma   90.00
#
_symmetry.space_group_name_H-M   'P 1'
#
loop_
_entity.id
_entity.type
_entity.pdbx_description
1 polymer ?
#
loop_
_entity_poly.entity_id
_entity_poly.type
_entity_poly.pdbx_seq_one_letter_code
_entity_poly.pdbx_strand_id
1 'polypeptide(L)'
;MESNAVRQRARIDPTGRYTVQFHFDTAAGGGAKASRPVRMAQPHAGPGYGMHFPVKPGTEVLLGFIDGDPDRPIILGAIPNESAPSPVTASNARVNQIRTVSGIVVELDDYV
;
A
#
# COMPACT_ATOMS: atom_id res chain seq x y z
N MET A 1 -10.18 -23.01 4.69
CA MET A 1 -10.25 -22.07 3.54
C MET A 1 -10.56 -20.70 4.09
N GLU A 2 -9.65 -19.73 3.98
CA GLU A 2 -9.92 -18.35 4.43
C GLU A 2 -11.03 -17.73 3.58
N SER A 3 -11.98 -17.04 4.22
CA SER A 3 -13.08 -16.38 3.53
C SER A 3 -12.58 -15.24 2.63
N ASN A 4 -13.32 -14.90 1.57
CA ASN A 4 -12.94 -13.85 0.61
C ASN A 4 -12.73 -12.48 1.29
N ALA A 5 -13.45 -12.23 2.38
CA ALA A 5 -13.28 -11.05 3.24
C ALA A 5 -11.92 -11.00 3.95
N VAL A 6 -11.32 -12.14 4.31
CA VAL A 6 -9.99 -12.22 4.93
C VAL A 6 -8.89 -11.95 3.90
N ARG A 7 -9.08 -12.40 2.65
CA ARG A 7 -8.16 -12.08 1.54
C ARG A 7 -8.08 -10.58 1.23
N GLN A 8 -9.15 -9.84 1.50
CA GLN A 8 -9.24 -8.40 1.24
C GLN A 8 -8.75 -7.53 2.41
N ARG A 9 -8.24 -8.10 3.52
CA ARG A 9 -7.68 -7.33 4.63
C ARG A 9 -6.18 -7.08 4.43
N ALA A 10 -5.72 -5.92 4.88
CA ALA A 10 -4.29 -5.64 4.99
C ALA A 10 -3.64 -6.63 5.98
N ARG A 11 -2.49 -7.19 5.60
CA ARG A 11 -1.68 -8.05 6.47
C ARG A 11 -0.62 -7.17 7.12
N ILE A 12 -0.95 -6.62 8.28
CA ILE A 12 -0.08 -5.76 9.07
C ILE A 12 0.29 -6.41 10.39
N ASP A 13 1.52 -6.18 10.86
CA ASP A 13 1.96 -6.60 12.18
C ASP A 13 1.39 -5.68 13.29
N PRO A 14 1.57 -6.00 14.59
CA PRO A 14 1.05 -5.19 15.71
C PRO A 14 1.54 -3.74 15.74
N THR A 15 2.56 -3.40 14.96
CA THR A 15 3.15 -2.06 14.85
C THR A 15 2.86 -1.39 13.50
N GLY A 16 1.99 -1.98 12.67
CA GLY A 16 1.58 -1.42 11.38
C GLY A 16 2.57 -1.63 10.24
N ARG A 17 3.53 -2.56 10.37
CA ARG A 17 4.49 -2.90 9.30
C ARG A 17 3.94 -3.97 8.37
N TYR A 18 4.51 -4.04 7.16
CA TYR A 18 4.11 -4.94 6.09
C TYR A 18 5.22 -5.92 5.76
N THR A 19 4.89 -7.02 5.12
CA THR A 19 5.88 -7.81 4.40
C THR A 19 5.75 -7.56 2.90
N VAL A 20 6.87 -7.54 2.19
CA VAL A 20 6.91 -7.32 0.75
C VAL A 20 7.56 -8.51 0.05
N GLN A 21 7.22 -8.68 -1.22
CA GLN A 21 7.87 -9.62 -2.12
C GLN A 21 8.55 -8.81 -3.22
N PHE A 22 9.83 -9.08 -3.44
CA PHE A 22 10.60 -8.43 -4.49
C PHE A 22 10.35 -9.14 -5.83
N HIS A 23 10.26 -8.40 -6.93
CA HIS A 23 10.05 -8.99 -8.25
C HIS A 23 11.20 -9.90 -8.71
N PHE A 24 12.42 -9.65 -8.22
CA PHE A 24 13.59 -10.48 -8.50
C PHE A 24 13.69 -11.71 -7.57
N ASP A 25 12.80 -11.85 -6.58
CA ASP A 25 12.78 -13.04 -5.72
C ASP A 25 12.13 -14.20 -6.47
N THR A 26 12.96 -15.08 -7.04
CA THR A 26 12.55 -16.25 -7.81
C THR A 26 12.27 -17.48 -6.93
N ALA A 27 12.38 -17.36 -5.61
CA ALA A 27 12.17 -18.49 -4.72
C ALA A 27 10.70 -18.95 -4.76
N ALA A 28 10.46 -20.23 -5.06
CA ALA A 28 9.11 -20.77 -5.26
C ALA A 28 8.13 -20.37 -4.14
N GLY A 29 7.03 -19.74 -4.55
CA GLY A 29 6.08 -19.02 -3.72
C GLY A 29 5.23 -19.92 -2.82
N GLY A 30 5.19 -19.58 -1.54
CA GLY A 30 4.39 -20.30 -0.55
C GLY A 30 4.50 -19.64 0.81
N GLY A 31 3.67 -18.61 1.06
CA GLY A 31 3.22 -18.11 2.36
C GLY A 31 4.23 -17.58 3.39
N ALA A 32 5.49 -18.01 3.35
CA ALA A 32 6.47 -17.85 4.43
C ALA A 32 7.80 -17.18 3.99
N LYS A 33 7.90 -16.76 2.73
CA LYS A 33 9.08 -16.06 2.17
C LYS A 33 8.85 -14.57 1.96
N ALA A 34 8.00 -13.98 2.78
CA ALA A 34 7.82 -12.54 2.75
C ALA A 34 9.03 -11.89 3.44
N SER A 35 9.41 -10.68 3.02
CA SER A 35 10.52 -9.93 3.63
C SER A 35 10.42 -9.84 5.16
N ARG A 36 11.49 -9.40 5.83
CA ARG A 36 11.35 -8.84 7.19
C ARG A 36 10.28 -7.73 7.20
N PRO A 37 9.56 -7.50 8.32
CA PRO A 37 8.58 -6.43 8.40
C PRO A 37 9.17 -5.06 8.05
N VAL A 38 8.57 -4.39 7.07
CA VAL A 38 8.96 -3.11 6.48
C VAL A 38 8.00 -2.02 6.92
N ARG A 39 8.54 -0.87 7.32
CA ARG A 39 7.75 0.31 7.67
C ARG A 39 7.27 1.01 6.41
N MET A 40 6.09 1.62 6.49
CA MET A 40 5.55 2.47 5.43
C MET A 40 5.57 3.93 5.86
N ALA A 41 6.07 4.80 4.98
CA ALA A 41 5.95 6.23 5.12
C ALA A 41 4.46 6.62 5.11
N GLN A 42 4.04 7.40 6.10
CA GLN A 42 2.67 7.87 6.24
C GLN A 42 2.63 9.38 5.99
N PRO A 43 1.56 9.91 5.37
CA PRO A 43 1.42 11.36 5.15
C PRO A 43 1.46 12.16 6.45
N HIS A 44 1.00 11.56 7.56
CA HIS A 44 1.01 12.16 8.89
C HIS A 44 1.16 11.05 9.94
N ALA A 45 2.05 11.23 10.92
CA ALA A 45 2.30 10.23 11.95
C ALA A 45 2.85 10.88 13.23
N GLY A 46 2.48 10.34 14.39
CA GLY A 46 3.04 10.70 15.69
C GLY A 46 2.55 9.78 16.81
N PRO A 47 2.92 10.05 18.08
CA PRO A 47 2.49 9.22 19.22
C PRO A 47 0.97 9.28 19.43
N GLY A 48 0.26 8.24 19.00
CA GLY A 48 -1.19 8.10 19.19
C GLY A 48 -2.07 8.83 18.16
N TYR A 49 -1.49 9.40 17.09
CA TYR A 49 -2.23 10.06 16.01
C TYR A 49 -1.55 9.85 14.66
N GLY A 50 -2.29 10.06 13.57
CA GLY A 50 -1.73 9.98 12.22
C GLY A 50 -2.76 9.68 11.14
N MET A 51 -2.25 9.40 9.94
CA MET A 51 -3.01 9.02 8.76
C MET A 51 -2.44 7.71 8.20
N HIS A 52 -3.11 6.60 8.52
CA HIS A 52 -2.74 5.28 8.04
C HIS A 52 -3.81 4.71 7.13
N PHE A 53 -3.49 4.56 5.85
CA PHE A 53 -4.30 3.82 4.89
C PHE A 53 -3.71 2.42 4.68
N PRO A 54 -4.31 1.35 5.23
CA PRO A 54 -3.69 0.04 5.17
C PRO A 54 -3.61 -0.51 3.74
N VAL A 55 -2.40 -0.77 3.26
CA VAL A 55 -2.15 -1.39 1.96
C VAL A 55 -2.51 -2.88 2.00
N LYS A 56 -3.13 -3.39 0.94
CA LYS A 56 -3.64 -4.77 0.88
C LYS A 56 -2.67 -5.69 0.12
N PRO A 57 -2.67 -7.01 0.39
CA PRO A 57 -1.86 -7.96 -0.36
C PRO A 57 -2.08 -7.81 -1.88
N GLY A 58 -1.00 -7.85 -2.65
CA GLY A 58 -1.03 -7.66 -4.11
C GLY A 58 -0.98 -6.21 -4.57
N THR A 59 -0.98 -5.23 -3.65
CA THR A 59 -0.74 -3.83 -4.03
C THR A 59 0.74 -3.62 -4.29
N GLU A 60 1.08 -3.03 -5.43
CA GLU A 60 2.45 -2.65 -5.75
C GLU A 60 2.86 -1.39 -4.97
N VAL A 61 4.12 -1.38 -4.53
CA VAL A 61 4.65 -0.33 -3.67
C VAL A 61 6.05 0.06 -4.12
N LEU A 62 6.39 1.34 -3.91
CA LEU A 62 7.76 1.80 -4.06
C LEU A 62 8.55 1.52 -2.79
N LEU A 63 9.73 0.93 -2.95
CA LEU A 63 10.69 0.75 -1.85
C LEU A 63 11.85 1.74 -1.99
N GLY A 64 12.15 2.41 -0.88
CA GLY A 64 13.39 3.13 -0.67
C GLY A 64 14.27 2.34 0.30
N PHE A 65 15.58 2.57 0.23
CA PHE A 65 16.58 1.91 1.07
C PHE A 65 17.38 2.97 1.81
N ILE A 66 17.40 2.92 3.14
CA ILE A 66 18.09 3.94 3.94
C ILE A 66 19.59 3.85 3.68
N ASP A 67 20.20 4.97 3.31
CA ASP A 67 21.62 5.06 2.93
C ASP A 67 22.01 4.13 1.76
N GLY A 68 21.04 3.68 0.97
CA GLY A 68 21.25 2.70 -0.10
C GLY A 68 21.41 1.26 0.38
N ASP A 69 21.21 0.97 1.66
CA ASP A 69 21.34 -0.37 2.25
C ASP A 69 20.12 -1.26 1.93
N PRO A 70 20.26 -2.33 1.11
CA PRO A 70 19.17 -3.24 0.76
C PRO A 70 18.50 -3.91 1.96
N ASP A 71 19.20 -4.04 3.09
CA ASP A 71 18.68 -4.66 4.31
C ASP A 71 17.83 -3.69 5.15
N ARG A 72 17.77 -2.41 4.77
CA ARG A 72 17.00 -1.36 5.46
C ARG A 72 15.92 -0.75 4.54
N PRO A 73 14.97 -1.56 4.04
CA PRO A 73 13.90 -1.06 3.19
C PRO A 73 12.89 -0.22 3.98
N ILE A 74 12.25 0.71 3.28
CA ILE A 74 11.06 1.47 3.70
C ILE A 74 10.11 1.57 2.51
N ILE A 75 8.82 1.30 2.73
CA ILE A 75 7.79 1.57 1.73
C ILE A 75 7.56 3.08 1.66
N LEU A 76 7.77 3.68 0.49
CA LEU A 76 7.58 5.11 0.27
C LEU A 76 6.12 5.45 -0.09
N GLY A 77 5.42 4.52 -0.73
CA GLY A 77 4.02 4.69 -1.12
C GLY A 77 3.53 3.52 -1.97
N ALA A 78 2.21 3.44 -2.16
CA ALA A 78 1.59 2.54 -3.13
C ALA A 78 1.62 3.17 -4.52
N ILE A 79 1.84 2.35 -5.55
CA ILE A 79 1.87 2.80 -6.95
C ILE A 79 0.75 2.07 -7.72
N PRO A 80 -0.17 2.80 -8.37
CA PRO A 80 -1.14 2.21 -9.28
C PRO A 80 -0.50 1.57 -10.51
N ASN A 81 -1.13 0.52 -11.02
CA ASN A 81 -0.70 -0.17 -12.24
C ASN A 81 -1.92 -0.60 -13.08
N GLU A 82 -1.70 -1.32 -14.17
CA GLU A 82 -2.77 -1.77 -15.08
C GLU A 82 -3.84 -2.65 -14.40
N SER A 83 -3.43 -3.49 -13.44
CA SER A 83 -4.35 -4.37 -12.70
C SER A 83 -5.07 -3.66 -11.54
N ALA A 84 -4.51 -2.54 -11.05
CA ALA A 84 -5.05 -1.72 -9.98
C ALA A 84 -4.87 -0.23 -10.32
N PRO A 85 -5.70 0.33 -11.22
CA PRO A 85 -5.54 1.70 -11.68
C PRO A 85 -5.87 2.72 -10.59
N SER A 86 -5.39 3.94 -10.80
CA SER A 86 -5.72 5.08 -9.96
C SER A 86 -7.24 5.35 -9.98
N PRO A 87 -7.85 5.79 -8.86
CA PRO A 87 -9.24 6.24 -8.85
C PRO A 87 -9.49 7.50 -9.71
N VAL A 88 -8.43 8.25 -10.01
CA VAL A 88 -8.45 9.42 -10.89
C VAL A 88 -7.65 9.10 -12.15
N THR A 89 -8.28 9.28 -13.31
CA THR A 89 -7.77 8.97 -14.65
C THR A 89 -8.15 10.10 -15.61
N ALA A 90 -7.82 9.94 -16.90
CA ALA A 90 -8.18 10.91 -17.94
C ALA A 90 -9.70 11.20 -18.02
N SER A 91 -10.57 10.25 -17.64
CA SER A 91 -12.03 10.44 -17.69
C SER A 91 -12.58 11.37 -16.61
N ASN A 92 -11.82 11.60 -15.53
CA ASN A 92 -12.22 12.38 -14.36
C ASN A 92 -11.07 13.22 -13.81
N ALA A 93 -10.19 13.74 -14.68
CA ALA A 93 -8.95 14.43 -14.30
C ALA A 93 -9.11 15.75 -13.51
N ARG A 94 -10.34 16.23 -13.32
CA ARG A 94 -10.69 17.40 -12.48
C ARG A 94 -10.90 17.06 -11.01
N VAL A 95 -10.92 15.77 -10.69
CA VAL A 95 -11.29 15.26 -9.36
C VAL A 95 -10.05 14.99 -8.52
N ASN A 96 -10.01 15.54 -7.30
CA ASN A 96 -9.06 15.16 -6.26
C ASN A 96 -9.78 14.26 -5.25
N GLN A 97 -9.31 13.02 -5.06
CA GLN A 97 -10.09 12.01 -4.34
C GLN A 97 -9.27 11.11 -3.41
N ILE A 98 -9.83 10.85 -2.23
CA ILE A 98 -9.47 9.72 -1.35
C ILE A 98 -10.61 8.71 -1.39
N ARG A 99 -10.32 7.48 -1.83
CA ARG A 99 -11.30 6.39 -1.96
C ARG A 99 -10.88 5.18 -1.15
N THR A 100 -11.79 4.65 -0.33
CA THR A 100 -11.59 3.37 0.37
C THR A 100 -12.16 2.21 -0.44
N VAL A 101 -11.68 1.00 -0.16
CA VAL A 101 -12.16 -0.22 -0.85
C VAL A 101 -13.64 -0.51 -0.61
N SER A 102 -14.22 -0.04 0.50
CA SER A 102 -15.66 -0.21 0.77
C SER A 102 -16.53 0.82 0.04
N GLY A 103 -15.93 1.75 -0.72
CA GLY A 103 -16.64 2.78 -1.47
C GLY A 103 -16.85 4.10 -0.73
N ILE A 104 -16.22 4.32 0.42
CA ILE A 104 -16.23 5.65 1.08
C ILE A 104 -15.32 6.58 0.29
N VAL A 105 -15.80 7.77 -0.02
CA VAL A 105 -15.13 8.75 -0.88
C VAL A 105 -15.12 10.12 -0.20
N VAL A 106 -13.94 10.74 -0.17
CA VAL A 106 -13.78 12.18 0.02
C VAL A 106 -13.31 12.75 -1.30
N GLU A 107 -14.03 13.73 -1.83
CA GLU A 107 -13.83 14.27 -3.17
C GLU A 107 -13.86 15.80 -3.17
N LEU A 108 -12.92 16.40 -3.91
CA LEU A 108 -12.88 17.82 -4.23
C LEU A 108 -12.86 17.91 -5.76
N ASP A 109 -13.93 18.42 -6.35
CA ASP A 109 -14.08 18.60 -7.80
C ASP A 109 -13.71 20.04 -8.17
N ASP A 110 -12.65 20.22 -8.97
CA ASP A 110 -12.18 21.52 -9.45
C ASP A 110 -13.02 21.98 -10.66
N TYR A 111 -14.34 21.95 -10.52
CA TYR A 111 -15.26 22.43 -11.54
C TYR A 111 -15.26 23.96 -11.56
N VAL A 112 -14.66 24.54 -12.61
CA VAL A 112 -14.70 25.98 -12.96
C VAL A 112 -15.09 26.17 -14.41
#